data_AF-A0AAV4ZI63-F1
#
_entry.id   AF-A0AAV4ZI63-F1
#
_cell.length_a   1.000
_cell.length_b   1.000
_cell.length_c   1.000
_cell.angle_alpha   90.00
_cell.angle_beta   90.00
_cell.angle_gamma   90.00
#
_symmetry.space_group_name_H-M   'P 1'
#
loop_
_entity.id
_entity.type
_entity.pdbx_description
1 polymer ?
#
loop_
_entity_poly.entity_id
_entity_poly.type
_entity_poly.pdbx_seq_one_letter_code
_entity_poly.pdbx_strand_id
1 'polypeptide(L)'
;MSGFLDQVARSTGRTLALVVVLVAVFVAVAVSLFKLTIAGAIALYFVVWWTLLFAILPIRNQPETRPEHIVQGQDPGAPARPRLREKAIWTTLFAGAVFLAALAIFPLAGL
;
A
#
# COMPACT_ATOMS: atom_id res chain seq x y z
N MET A 1 3.90 18.95 1.52
CA MET A 1 3.85 17.62 2.20
C MET A 1 4.06 16.58 1.10
N SER A 2 5.22 15.96 0.85
CA SER A 2 6.26 15.43 1.74
C SER A 2 7.53 15.12 0.93
N GLY A 3 8.57 15.95 1.02
CA GLY A 3 9.80 15.78 0.22
C GLY A 3 10.47 14.40 0.38
N PHE A 4 10.24 13.69 1.48
CA PHE A 4 10.71 12.32 1.70
C PHE A 4 10.01 11.28 0.80
N LEU A 5 8.66 11.32 0.68
CA LEU A 5 7.93 10.40 -0.20
C LEU A 5 8.31 10.64 -1.66
N ASP A 6 8.49 11.92 -2.06
CA ASP A 6 8.94 12.26 -3.41
C ASP A 6 10.37 11.75 -3.67
N GLN A 7 11.25 11.77 -2.65
CA GLN A 7 12.61 11.23 -2.76
C GLN A 7 12.64 9.71 -2.95
N VAL A 8 11.81 8.97 -2.22
CA VAL A 8 11.74 7.51 -2.32
C VAL A 8 11.01 7.09 -3.60
N ALA A 9 9.92 7.77 -3.94
CA ALA A 9 9.10 7.51 -5.12
C ALA A 9 9.80 7.86 -6.44
N ARG A 10 10.93 8.59 -6.43
CA ARG A 10 11.70 8.87 -7.66
C ARG A 10 12.21 7.62 -8.36
N SER A 11 12.52 6.55 -7.61
CA SER A 11 13.01 5.30 -8.20
C SER A 11 12.14 4.10 -7.83
N THR A 12 11.80 3.28 -8.83
CA THR A 12 11.04 2.05 -8.65
C THR A 12 11.72 1.11 -7.66
N GLY A 13 13.05 0.94 -7.77
CA GLY A 13 13.82 0.07 -6.87
C GLY A 13 13.73 0.46 -5.40
N ARG A 14 13.90 1.75 -5.05
CA ARG A 14 13.80 2.20 -3.65
C ARG A 14 12.39 2.10 -3.09
N THR A 15 11.38 2.35 -3.93
CA THR A 15 9.97 2.20 -3.52
C THR A 15 9.68 0.73 -3.18
N LEU A 16 10.09 -0.19 -4.05
CA LEU A 16 9.93 -1.63 -3.81
C LEU A 16 10.69 -2.08 -2.57
N ALA A 17 11.95 -1.67 -2.42
CA ALA A 17 12.75 -1.99 -1.25
C ALA A 17 12.10 -1.49 0.04
N LEU A 18 11.61 -0.25 0.07
CA LEU A 18 10.90 0.30 1.23
C LEU A 18 9.64 -0.50 1.54
N VAL A 19 8.81 -0.80 0.54
CA VAL A 19 7.59 -1.59 0.72
C VAL A 19 7.95 -2.97 1.28
N VAL A 20 8.91 -3.68 0.70
CA VAL A 20 9.34 -5.01 1.16
C VAL A 20 9.84 -4.95 2.61
N VAL A 21 10.66 -3.96 2.96
CA VAL A 21 11.15 -3.78 4.34
C VAL A 21 9.99 -3.51 5.30
N LEU A 22 9.06 -2.62 4.96
CA LEU A 22 7.89 -2.33 5.80
C LEU A 22 7.00 -3.58 5.99
N VAL A 23 6.75 -4.33 4.92
CA VAL A 23 5.99 -5.58 4.98
C VAL A 23 6.69 -6.59 5.89
N ALA A 24 8.00 -6.78 5.72
CA ALA A 24 8.78 -7.69 6.56
C ALA A 24 8.74 -7.27 8.04
N VAL A 25 8.82 -5.96 8.33
CA VAL A 25 8.70 -5.44 9.69
C VAL A 25 7.31 -5.73 10.28
N PHE A 26 6.23 -5.44 9.57
CA PHE A 26 4.87 -5.71 10.07
C PHE A 26 4.63 -7.20 10.31
N VAL A 27 5.09 -8.07 9.42
CA VAL A 27 4.99 -9.53 9.59
C VAL A 27 5.84 -10.00 10.77
N ALA A 28 7.09 -9.53 10.91
CA ALA A 28 7.95 -9.90 12.02
C ALA A 28 7.40 -9.46 13.38
N VAL A 29 6.86 -8.24 13.45
CA VAL A 29 6.18 -7.71 14.64
C VAL A 29 4.96 -8.58 14.98
N ALA A 30 4.13 -8.93 14.00
CA ALA A 30 2.97 -9.78 14.23
C ALA A 30 3.34 -11.18 14.74
N VAL A 31 4.34 -11.82 14.13
CA VAL A 31 4.82 -13.14 14.56
C VAL A 31 5.39 -13.09 15.97
N SER A 32 6.15 -12.04 16.30
CA SER A 32 6.81 -11.89 17.60
C SER A 32 5.83 -11.56 18.74
N LEU A 33 4.83 -10.71 18.48
CA LEU A 33 3.89 -10.24 19.49
C LEU A 33 2.66 -11.14 19.66
N PHE A 34 2.17 -11.76 18.59
CA PHE A 34 0.88 -12.47 18.57
C PHE A 34 1.00 -13.98 18.28
N LYS A 35 2.22 -14.54 18.24
CA LYS A 35 2.51 -15.98 18.04
C LYS A 35 1.84 -16.61 16.81
N LEU A 36 1.62 -15.84 15.76
CA LEU A 36 1.10 -16.36 14.49
C LEU A 36 2.14 -17.20 13.74
N THR A 37 1.67 -18.18 12.96
CA THR A 37 2.52 -18.84 11.96
C THR A 37 2.96 -17.85 10.88
N ILE A 38 4.18 -18.02 10.35
CA ILE A 38 4.73 -17.13 9.31
C ILE A 38 3.81 -17.12 8.07
N ALA A 39 3.34 -18.29 7.64
CA ALA A 39 2.44 -18.41 6.50
C ALA A 39 1.10 -17.71 6.75
N GLY A 40 0.50 -17.89 7.93
CA GLY A 40 -0.75 -17.23 8.31
C GLY A 40 -0.62 -15.72 8.36
N ALA A 41 0.46 -15.21 8.96
CA ALA A 41 0.73 -13.77 9.04
C ALA A 41 0.89 -13.15 7.63
N ILE A 42 1.63 -13.80 6.74
CA ILE A 42 1.80 -13.34 5.35
C ILE A 42 0.48 -13.37 4.59
N ALA A 43 -0.29 -14.47 4.69
CA ALA A 43 -1.55 -14.62 4.00
C ALA A 43 -2.58 -13.55 4.43
N LEU A 44 -2.75 -13.37 5.74
CA LEU A 44 -3.65 -12.36 6.28
C LEU A 44 -3.21 -10.94 5.87
N TYR A 45 -1.92 -10.62 6.03
CA TYR A 45 -1.40 -9.33 5.62
C TYR A 45 -1.60 -9.08 4.12
N PHE A 46 -1.36 -10.09 3.28
CA PHE A 46 -1.55 -10.00 1.83
C PHE A 46 -3.01 -9.70 1.47
N VAL A 47 -3.98 -10.39 2.07
CA VAL A 47 -5.41 -10.14 1.83
C VAL A 47 -5.78 -8.72 2.24
N VAL A 48 -5.39 -8.28 3.45
CA VAL A 48 -5.66 -6.92 3.95
C VAL A 48 -5.04 -5.86 3.02
N TRP A 49 -3.78 -6.07 2.64
CA TRP A 49 -3.05 -5.18 1.75
C TRP A 49 -3.69 -5.09 0.37
N TRP A 50 -4.09 -6.23 -0.21
CA TRP A 50 -4.74 -6.29 -1.52
C TRP A 50 -6.08 -5.55 -1.52
N THR A 51 -6.91 -5.77 -0.50
CA THR A 51 -8.19 -5.06 -0.36
C THR A 51 -8.00 -3.56 -0.20
N LEU A 52 -7.04 -3.12 0.61
CA LEU A 52 -6.78 -1.69 0.82
C LEU A 52 -6.14 -1.00 -0.38
N LEU A 53 -5.41 -1.74 -1.22
CA LEU A 53 -4.87 -1.20 -2.46
C LEU A 53 -6.01 -0.60 -3.30
N PHE A 54 -7.10 -1.33 -3.50
CA PHE A 54 -8.25 -0.83 -4.26
C PHE A 54 -8.96 0.32 -3.56
N ALA A 55 -9.01 0.33 -2.23
CA ALA A 55 -9.59 1.44 -1.47
C ALA A 55 -8.77 2.74 -1.61
N ILE A 56 -7.43 2.64 -1.71
CA ILE A 56 -6.52 3.79 -1.76
C ILE A 56 -6.30 4.29 -3.20
N LEU A 57 -6.41 3.41 -4.20
CA LEU A 57 -6.24 3.77 -5.60
C LEU A 57 -7.05 4.99 -6.09
N PRO A 58 -8.33 5.19 -5.74
CA PRO A 58 -9.10 6.34 -6.24
C PRO A 58 -8.72 7.66 -5.56
N ILE A 59 -7.99 7.63 -4.45
CA ILE A 59 -7.67 8.81 -3.67
C ILE A 59 -6.70 9.71 -4.45
N ARG A 60 -7.02 11.02 -4.49
CA ARG A 60 -6.22 12.08 -5.14
C ARG A 60 -5.99 11.87 -6.64
N ASN A 61 -6.88 11.17 -7.33
CA ASN A 61 -6.90 11.19 -8.79
C ASN A 61 -7.49 12.52 -9.29
N GLN A 62 -6.82 13.12 -10.26
CA GLN A 62 -7.31 14.28 -11.00
C GLN A 62 -7.25 13.95 -12.50
N PRO A 63 -8.34 14.14 -13.25
CA PRO A 63 -8.35 13.88 -14.67
C PRO A 63 -7.42 14.85 -15.41
N GLU A 64 -6.91 14.43 -16.57
CA GLU A 64 -6.17 15.32 -17.46
C GLU A 64 -7.12 16.36 -18.06
N THR A 65 -6.77 17.64 -17.92
CA THR A 65 -7.61 18.78 -18.37
C THR A 65 -6.96 19.54 -19.52
N ARG A 66 -5.69 19.24 -19.81
CA ARG A 66 -4.91 19.88 -20.86
C ARG A 66 -5.15 19.17 -22.19
N PRO A 67 -5.77 19.82 -23.19
CA PRO A 67 -6.06 19.20 -24.48
C PRO A 67 -4.83 18.59 -25.17
N GLU A 68 -3.66 19.20 -24.98
CA GLU A 68 -2.40 18.75 -25.57
C GLU A 68 -1.83 17.45 -24.99
N HIS A 69 -2.30 17.02 -23.82
CA HIS A 69 -1.88 15.76 -23.17
C HIS A 69 -2.89 14.61 -23.35
N ILE A 70 -4.08 14.90 -23.88
CA ILE A 70 -5.14 13.92 -24.11
C ILE A 70 -4.84 13.15 -25.40
N VAL A 71 -4.75 11.83 -25.30
CA VAL A 71 -4.51 10.93 -26.44
C VAL A 71 -5.85 10.44 -27.00
N GLN A 72 -5.94 10.17 -28.31
CA GLN A 72 -7.15 9.63 -28.92
C GLN A 72 -7.53 8.28 -28.28
N GLY A 73 -8.79 8.16 -27.83
CA GLY A 73 -9.30 6.96 -27.15
C GLY A 73 -9.00 6.90 -25.63
N GLN A 74 -8.42 7.95 -25.06
CA GLN A 74 -8.14 8.06 -23.63
C GLN A 74 -9.45 8.34 -22.87
N ASP A 75 -9.73 7.55 -21.81
CA ASP A 75 -10.92 7.72 -20.97
C ASP A 75 -10.91 9.11 -20.28
N PRO A 76 -11.95 9.96 -20.43
CA PRO A 76 -12.04 11.26 -19.78
C PRO A 76 -11.80 11.24 -18.26
N GLY A 77 -12.05 10.10 -17.60
CA GLY A 77 -11.83 9.94 -16.17
C GLY A 77 -10.40 9.53 -15.77
N ALA A 78 -9.51 9.20 -16.71
CA ALA A 78 -8.22 8.65 -16.33
C ALA A 78 -7.30 9.70 -15.68
N PRO A 79 -6.54 9.33 -14.64
CA PRO A 79 -5.76 10.29 -13.88
C PRO A 79 -4.55 10.78 -14.67
N ALA A 80 -4.35 12.10 -14.73
CA ALA A 80 -3.17 12.73 -15.34
C ALA A 80 -1.86 12.22 -14.73
N ARG A 81 -1.87 11.97 -13.41
CA ARG A 81 -0.73 11.42 -12.66
C ARG A 81 -1.20 10.31 -11.73
N PRO A 82 -1.04 9.03 -12.10
CA PRO A 82 -1.51 7.90 -11.29
C PRO A 82 -0.83 7.76 -9.92
N ARG A 83 0.39 8.30 -9.75
CA ARG A 83 1.18 8.30 -8.50
C ARG A 83 1.27 6.93 -7.81
N LEU A 84 1.35 5.84 -8.60
CA LEU A 84 1.28 4.46 -8.10
C LEU A 84 2.31 4.15 -6.99
N ARG A 85 3.50 4.75 -7.07
CA ARG A 85 4.58 4.56 -6.10
C ARG A 85 4.25 5.13 -4.72
N GLU A 86 3.70 6.35 -4.69
CA GLU A 86 3.21 6.96 -3.45
C GLU A 86 2.06 6.14 -2.87
N LYS A 87 1.12 5.70 -3.72
CA LYS A 87 -0.03 4.89 -3.31
C LYS A 87 0.39 3.55 -2.71
N ALA A 88 1.38 2.87 -3.29
CA ALA A 88 1.90 1.62 -2.74
C ALA A 88 2.45 1.80 -1.31
N ILE A 89 3.20 2.87 -1.05
CA ILE A 89 3.72 3.18 0.29
C ILE A 89 2.56 3.43 1.27
N TRP A 90 1.57 4.25 0.87
CA TRP A 90 0.39 4.49 1.69
C TRP A 90 -0.39 3.21 1.98
N THR A 91 -0.61 2.36 0.97
CA THR A 91 -1.27 1.07 1.14
C THR A 91 -0.55 0.19 2.13
N THR A 92 0.77 0.08 2.06
CA THR A 92 1.56 -0.70 3.02
C THR A 92 1.43 -0.20 4.45
N LEU A 93 1.41 1.12 4.66
CA LEU A 93 1.25 1.72 5.99
C LEU A 93 -0.17 1.52 6.55
N PHE A 94 -1.20 1.81 5.76
CA PHE A 94 -2.59 1.61 6.17
C PHE A 94 -2.90 0.13 6.39
N ALA A 95 -2.42 -0.75 5.52
CA ALA A 95 -2.56 -2.19 5.70
C ALA A 95 -1.84 -2.69 6.96
N GLY A 96 -0.65 -2.18 7.26
CA GLY A 96 0.05 -2.46 8.51
C GLY A 96 -0.77 -2.07 9.74
N ALA A 97 -1.35 -0.86 9.73
CA ALA A 97 -2.20 -0.39 10.82
C ALA A 97 -3.45 -1.27 11.00
N VAL A 98 -4.17 -1.57 9.91
CA VAL A 98 -5.38 -2.41 9.95
C VAL A 98 -5.05 -3.84 10.36
N PHE A 99 -3.95 -4.39 9.87
CA PHE A 99 -3.48 -5.72 10.24
C PHE A 99 -3.16 -5.81 11.73
N LEU A 100 -2.37 -4.87 12.27
CA LEU A 100 -2.06 -4.86 13.70
C LEU A 100 -3.31 -4.63 14.57
N ALA A 101 -4.23 -3.76 14.14
CA ALA A 101 -5.50 -3.57 14.81
C ALA A 101 -6.34 -4.87 14.81
N ALA A 102 -6.39 -5.59 13.69
CA ALA A 102 -7.09 -6.87 13.60
C ALA A 102 -6.49 -7.90 14.57
N LEU A 103 -5.16 -8.00 14.68
CA LEU A 103 -4.50 -8.90 15.63
C LEU A 103 -4.72 -8.51 17.10
N ALA A 104 -4.85 -7.22 17.39
CA ALA A 104 -5.10 -6.74 18.74
C ALA A 104 -6.56 -6.93 19.17
N ILE A 105 -7.51 -6.76 18.24
CA ILE A 105 -8.95 -6.86 18.50
C ILE A 105 -9.40 -8.32 18.50
N PHE A 106 -8.96 -9.09 17.51
CA PHE A 106 -9.27 -10.50 17.40
C PHE A 106 -8.12 -11.30 18.00
N PRO A 107 -8.31 -12.02 19.12
CA PRO A 107 -7.31 -12.94 19.63
C PRO A 107 -7.18 -14.12 18.65
N LEU A 108 -6.38 -13.89 17.61
CA LEU A 108 -6.00 -14.85 16.58
C LEU A 108 -4.79 -15.70 17.02
N ALA A 109 -4.39 -15.58 18.29
CA ALA A 109 -3.31 -16.33 18.90
C ALA A 109 -3.70 -17.83 18.94
N GLY A 110 -3.25 -18.59 17.94
CA GLY A 110 -3.49 -20.04 17.84
C GLY A 110 -4.09 -20.53 16.53
N LEU A 111 -4.18 -19.71 15.48
CA LEU A 111 -4.30 -20.20 14.10
C LEU A 111 -2.97 -20.73 13.56
#